data_AF-A0A1R3J4G9-F1
#
_entry.id   AF-A0A1R3J4G9-F1
#
_cell.length_a   1.000
_cell.length_b   1.000
_cell.length_c   1.000
_cell.angle_alpha   90.00
_cell.angle_beta   90.00
_cell.angle_gamma   90.00
#
_symmetry.space_group_name_H-M   'P 1'
#
loop_
_entity.id
_entity.type
_entity.pdbx_description
1 polymer ?
#
loop_
_entity_poly.entity_id
_entity_poly.type
_entity_poly.pdbx_seq_one_letter_code
_entity_poly.pdbx_strand_id
1 'polypeptide(L)'
;MGLKQEEILLSNNSINSNVGEIPIDKQKLAAPIKSAVDKYQLVRGLVKQHLDSFNYFVNTGIKKIVRANAMIVSDVDPSIFLRFKDVRIGEPSMTINGVSEKINPHACRLSDMTYAAPILVNIEYTQGSRGVKMKAETVHKNDLVIGRMPIMLRSCCCVLYGKDEAELARLGECPLDPGGYFIIKGTEKVMLIQEQLSKNRIIIDADKKGK
;
A
#
# COMPACT_ATOMS: atom_id res chain seq x y z
N MET A 1 -43.80 17.35 23.64
CA MET A 1 -45.16 16.80 23.44
C MET A 1 -45.59 17.19 22.04
N GLY A 2 -45.66 16.21 21.12
CA GLY A 2 -46.07 16.27 19.68
C GLY A 2 -45.20 17.17 18.78
N LEU A 3 -44.26 16.73 17.92
CA LEU A 3 -44.22 15.67 16.90
C LEU A 3 -45.38 15.73 15.88
N LYS A 4 -45.12 16.33 14.71
CA LYS A 4 -45.88 16.11 13.47
C LYS A 4 -45.29 14.90 12.75
N GLN A 5 -46.15 13.94 12.48
CA GLN A 5 -45.86 12.65 11.85
C GLN A 5 -46.19 12.80 10.37
N GLU A 6 -45.20 12.66 9.50
CA GLU A 6 -45.41 12.52 8.05
C GLU A 6 -45.84 11.08 7.73
N GLU A 7 -46.81 10.98 6.83
CA GLU A 7 -47.49 9.75 6.43
C GLU A 7 -46.57 8.77 5.71
N ILE A 8 -46.72 7.51 6.10
CA ILE A 8 -46.14 6.32 5.48
C ILE A 8 -47.10 5.87 4.37
N LEU A 9 -46.65 5.86 3.12
CA LEU A 9 -47.24 5.05 2.06
C LEU A 9 -46.19 4.06 1.54
N LEU A 10 -46.25 2.85 2.09
CA LEU A 10 -45.69 1.66 1.48
C LEU A 10 -46.66 1.17 0.40
N SER A 11 -46.18 1.05 -0.84
CA SER A 11 -46.68 0.02 -1.75
C SER A 11 -45.52 -0.58 -2.53
N ASN A 12 -45.54 -1.90 -2.58
CA ASN A 12 -44.46 -2.79 -2.97
C ASN A 12 -44.33 -2.96 -4.49
N ASN A 13 -43.07 -3.13 -4.90
CA ASN A 13 -42.52 -3.97 -5.97
C ASN A 13 -43.07 -3.92 -7.39
N SER A 14 -42.17 -3.49 -8.30
CA SER A 14 -41.81 -4.27 -9.48
C SER A 14 -40.30 -4.09 -9.71
N ILE A 15 -39.53 -5.14 -9.41
CA ILE A 15 -38.08 -5.20 -9.63
C ILE A 15 -37.86 -5.31 -11.14
N ASN A 16 -37.19 -4.32 -11.74
CA ASN A 16 -36.57 -4.47 -13.04
C ASN A 16 -35.09 -4.08 -12.93
N SER A 17 -34.25 -5.07 -13.20
CA SER A 17 -32.79 -5.00 -13.24
C SER A 17 -32.32 -4.12 -14.40
N ASN A 18 -31.77 -2.96 -14.09
CA ASN A 18 -30.80 -2.26 -14.94
C ASN A 18 -29.90 -1.42 -14.03
N VAL A 19 -28.62 -1.79 -13.94
CA VAL A 19 -27.58 -1.01 -13.27
C VAL A 19 -27.32 0.21 -14.16
N GLY A 20 -28.14 1.24 -13.99
CA GLY A 20 -27.97 2.54 -14.61
C GLY A 20 -26.78 3.25 -13.96
N GLU A 21 -25.90 3.78 -14.80
CA GLU A 21 -24.86 4.73 -14.39
C GLU A 21 -25.51 5.85 -13.56
N ILE A 22 -25.07 5.99 -12.30
CA ILE A 22 -25.45 7.13 -11.48
C ILE A 22 -24.97 8.38 -12.22
N PRO A 23 -25.85 9.33 -12.61
CA PRO A 23 -25.41 10.50 -13.35
C PRO A 23 -24.60 11.37 -12.42
N ILE A 24 -23.27 11.30 -12.56
CA ILE A 24 -22.36 12.15 -11.81
C ILE A 24 -22.40 13.54 -12.47
N ASP A 25 -23.08 14.47 -11.80
CA ASP A 25 -23.17 15.87 -12.22
C ASP A 25 -21.79 16.54 -12.15
N LYS A 26 -21.11 16.61 -13.31
CA LYS A 26 -19.76 17.16 -13.46
C LYS A 26 -19.68 18.65 -13.07
N GLN A 27 -20.79 19.40 -13.14
CA GLN A 27 -20.81 20.81 -12.76
C GLN A 27 -20.79 20.98 -11.24
N LYS A 28 -21.39 20.04 -10.49
CA LYS A 28 -21.29 20.02 -9.01
C LYS A 28 -19.88 19.69 -8.50
N LEU A 29 -19.13 18.85 -9.23
CA LEU A 29 -17.74 18.52 -8.88
C LEU A 29 -16.76 19.68 -9.07
N ALA A 30 -17.02 20.56 -10.04
CA ALA A 30 -16.18 21.73 -10.32
C ALA A 30 -16.56 22.96 -9.49
N ALA A 31 -17.69 22.93 -8.78
CA ALA A 31 -18.13 24.04 -7.95
C ALA A 31 -17.20 24.24 -6.73
N PRO A 32 -16.92 25.49 -6.32
CA PRO A 32 -16.15 25.74 -5.11
C PRO A 32 -16.81 25.10 -3.89
N ILE A 33 -16.04 24.32 -3.14
CA ILE A 33 -16.52 23.65 -1.94
C ILE A 33 -16.83 24.69 -0.87
N LYS A 34 -18.11 24.83 -0.51
CA LYS A 34 -18.61 25.91 0.35
C LYS A 34 -18.32 25.71 1.84
N SER A 35 -18.11 24.46 2.28
CA SER A 35 -17.92 24.10 3.69
C SER A 35 -16.54 23.47 3.94
N ALA A 36 -15.95 23.78 5.10
CA ALA A 36 -14.72 23.14 5.57
C ALA A 36 -14.89 21.62 5.77
N VAL A 37 -16.09 21.17 6.13
CA VAL A 37 -16.43 19.75 6.32
C VAL A 37 -16.36 18.98 5.01
N ASP A 38 -16.93 19.54 3.95
CA ASP A 38 -16.94 18.93 2.62
C ASP A 38 -15.52 18.85 2.03
N LYS A 39 -14.71 19.89 2.28
CA LYS A 39 -13.30 19.92 1.86
C LYS A 39 -12.50 18.83 2.59
N TYR A 40 -12.77 18.64 3.88
CA TYR A 40 -12.14 17.60 4.68
C TYR A 40 -12.50 16.18 4.21
N GLN A 41 -13.78 15.94 3.90
CA GLN A 41 -14.23 14.64 3.38
C GLN A 41 -13.61 14.31 2.02
N LEU A 42 -13.45 15.31 1.14
CA LEU A 42 -12.77 15.12 -0.14
C LEU A 42 -11.30 14.73 0.05
N VAL A 43 -10.57 15.41 0.94
CA VAL A 43 -9.16 15.08 1.25
C VAL A 43 -9.04 13.65 1.80
N ARG A 44 -9.93 13.24 2.72
CA ARG A 44 -9.98 11.84 3.20
C ARG A 44 -10.27 10.85 2.08
N GLY A 45 -11.13 11.20 1.13
CA GLY A 45 -11.41 10.39 -0.06
C GLY A 45 -10.18 10.22 -0.97
N LEU A 46 -9.43 11.30 -1.22
CA LEU A 46 -8.21 11.27 -2.04
C LEU A 46 -7.09 10.49 -1.36
N VAL A 47 -6.91 10.68 -0.06
CA VAL A 47 -5.90 9.96 0.73
C VAL A 47 -6.21 8.47 0.81
N LYS A 48 -7.49 8.10 0.87
CA LYS A 48 -7.92 6.70 0.82
C LYS A 48 -7.41 5.98 -0.42
N GLN A 49 -7.36 6.63 -1.59
CA GLN A 49 -6.81 6.01 -2.80
C GLN A 49 -5.33 5.65 -2.66
N HIS A 50 -4.53 6.53 -2.04
CA HIS A 50 -3.12 6.26 -1.74
C HIS A 50 -2.97 5.08 -0.78
N LEU A 51 -3.74 5.07 0.30
CA LEU A 51 -3.71 4.01 1.31
C LEU A 51 -4.13 2.66 0.74
N ASP A 52 -5.23 2.61 -0.02
CA ASP A 52 -5.75 1.38 -0.62
C ASP A 52 -4.76 0.80 -1.64
N SER A 53 -4.14 1.66 -2.46
CA SER A 53 -3.13 1.26 -3.44
C SER A 53 -1.88 0.69 -2.75
N PHE A 54 -1.38 1.38 -1.72
CA PHE A 54 -0.22 0.92 -0.95
C PHE A 54 -0.52 -0.40 -0.22
N ASN A 55 -1.68 -0.51 0.44
CA ASN A 55 -2.13 -1.71 1.13
C ASN A 55 -2.24 -2.90 0.16
N TYR A 56 -2.78 -2.68 -1.05
CA TYR A 56 -2.82 -3.71 -2.08
C TYR A 56 -1.42 -4.13 -2.52
N PHE A 57 -0.50 -3.18 -2.69
CA PHE A 57 0.88 -3.48 -3.07
C PHE A 57 1.59 -4.35 -2.02
N VAL A 58 1.57 -3.96 -0.73
CA VAL A 58 2.27 -4.70 0.32
C VAL A 58 1.65 -6.08 0.60
N ASN A 59 0.33 -6.22 0.47
CA ASN A 59 -0.35 -7.49 0.75
C ASN A 59 -0.39 -8.44 -0.45
N THR A 60 -0.49 -7.89 -1.67
CA THR A 60 -0.74 -8.67 -2.89
C THR A 60 0.30 -8.40 -3.98
N GLY A 61 0.59 -7.14 -4.28
CA GLY A 61 1.48 -6.74 -5.38
C GLY A 61 2.88 -7.34 -5.26
N ILE A 62 3.53 -7.19 -4.10
CA ILE A 62 4.87 -7.70 -3.86
C ILE A 62 4.95 -9.23 -3.96
N LYS A 63 3.91 -9.94 -3.51
CA LYS A 63 3.82 -11.40 -3.63
C LYS A 63 3.74 -11.85 -5.08
N LYS A 64 2.99 -11.12 -5.93
CA LYS A 64 2.93 -11.39 -7.38
C LYS A 64 4.29 -11.20 -8.04
N ILE A 65 5.03 -10.14 -7.67
CA ILE A 65 6.38 -9.87 -8.20
C ILE A 65 7.35 -11.00 -7.84
N VAL A 66 7.36 -11.43 -6.57
CA VAL A 66 8.25 -12.52 -6.12
C VAL A 66 7.88 -13.85 -6.76
N ARG A 67 6.59 -14.15 -6.92
CA ARG A 67 6.14 -15.36 -7.63
C ARG A 67 6.57 -15.38 -9.10
N ALA A 68 6.54 -14.24 -9.78
CA ALA A 68 6.97 -14.13 -11.17
C ALA A 68 8.48 -14.37 -11.34
N ASN A 69 9.27 -14.07 -10.31
CA ASN A 69 10.74 -14.21 -10.29
C ASN A 69 11.20 -15.24 -9.24
N ALA A 70 10.43 -16.32 -9.08
CA ALA A 70 10.55 -17.20 -7.92
C ALA A 70 11.85 -18.00 -7.84
N MET A 71 12.57 -18.20 -8.95
CA MET A 71 13.73 -19.08 -8.99
C MET A 71 14.88 -18.44 -9.77
N ILE A 72 16.07 -18.49 -9.18
CA ILE A 72 17.35 -18.13 -9.78
C ILE A 72 18.18 -19.41 -9.83
N VAL A 73 18.65 -19.79 -11.02
CA VAL A 73 19.45 -21.01 -11.24
C VAL A 73 20.81 -20.61 -11.76
N SER A 74 21.86 -21.33 -11.39
CA SER A 74 23.20 -21.10 -11.93
C SER A 74 23.29 -21.54 -13.39
N ASP A 75 23.93 -20.72 -14.23
CA ASP A 75 24.22 -21.06 -15.63
C ASP A 75 25.29 -22.16 -15.77
N VAL A 76 26.12 -22.37 -14.73
CA VAL A 76 27.24 -23.33 -14.76
C VAL A 76 26.80 -24.70 -14.25
N ASP A 77 26.08 -24.74 -13.14
CA ASP A 77 25.58 -25.98 -12.53
C ASP A 77 24.09 -25.82 -12.20
N PRO A 78 23.18 -26.40 -13.01
CA PRO A 78 21.73 -26.30 -12.79
C PRO A 78 21.25 -26.92 -11.47
N SER A 79 22.09 -27.73 -10.79
CA SER A 79 21.77 -28.22 -9.45
C SER A 79 21.88 -27.12 -8.39
N ILE A 80 22.53 -25.99 -8.70
CA ILE A 80 22.66 -24.84 -7.81
C ILE A 80 21.54 -23.84 -8.11
N PHE A 81 20.62 -23.66 -7.15
CA PHE A 81 19.52 -22.71 -7.27
C PHE A 81 19.21 -21.98 -5.96
N LEU A 82 18.56 -20.82 -6.10
CA LEU A 82 17.88 -20.09 -5.04
C LEU A 82 16.42 -19.89 -5.45
N ARG A 83 15.51 -20.22 -4.54
CA ARG A 83 14.08 -20.10 -4.75
C ARG A 83 13.42 -19.28 -3.65
N PHE A 84 12.68 -18.26 -4.04
CA PHE A 84 11.79 -17.51 -3.16
C PHE A 84 10.46 -18.24 -2.98
N LYS A 85 10.05 -18.45 -1.74
CA LYS A 85 8.81 -19.13 -1.37
C LYS A 85 7.70 -18.15 -1.04
N ASP A 86 8.01 -17.18 -0.21
CA ASP A 86 7.07 -16.16 0.23
C ASP A 86 7.81 -14.86 0.56
N VAL A 87 7.06 -13.77 0.56
CA VAL A 87 7.53 -12.43 0.92
C VAL A 87 6.48 -11.72 1.77
N ARG A 88 6.95 -11.00 2.78
CA ARG A 88 6.12 -10.10 3.56
C ARG A 88 6.88 -8.85 3.98
N ILE A 89 6.13 -7.80 4.26
CA ILE A 89 6.64 -6.58 4.86
C ILE A 89 6.45 -6.70 6.38
N GLY A 90 7.53 -6.50 7.14
CA GLY A 90 7.49 -6.50 8.60
C GLY A 90 6.90 -5.22 9.17
N GLU A 91 7.10 -5.01 10.48
CA GLU A 91 6.76 -3.75 11.14
C GLU A 91 7.90 -2.72 11.01
N PRO A 92 7.58 -1.41 11.00
CA PRO A 92 8.57 -0.35 11.03
C PRO A 92 9.54 -0.49 12.19
N SER A 93 10.82 -0.67 11.88
CA SER A 93 11.86 -0.90 12.87
C SER A 93 13.20 -0.31 12.44
N MET A 94 14.17 -0.18 13.33
CA MET A 94 15.55 0.13 12.98
C MET A 94 16.47 -0.86 13.66
N THR A 95 17.54 -1.26 12.98
CA THR A 95 18.58 -2.11 13.57
C THR A 95 19.66 -1.21 14.15
N ILE A 96 19.78 -1.17 15.47
CA ILE A 96 20.83 -0.44 16.19
C ILE A 96 21.65 -1.49 16.94
N ASN A 97 22.96 -1.55 16.70
CA ASN A 97 23.87 -2.49 17.38
C ASN A 97 23.42 -3.97 17.32
N GLY A 98 22.80 -4.37 16.20
CA GLY A 98 22.31 -5.75 15.99
C GLY A 98 20.94 -6.04 16.61
N VAL A 99 20.37 -5.11 17.38
CA VAL A 99 19.02 -5.23 17.96
C VAL A 99 18.02 -4.48 17.07
N SER A 100 16.88 -5.10 16.77
CA SER A 100 15.80 -4.44 16.03
C SER A 100 14.84 -3.77 17.01
N GLU A 101 14.76 -2.45 16.94
CA GLU A 101 13.85 -1.64 17.75
C GLU A 101 12.71 -1.10 16.89
N LYS A 102 11.49 -1.06 17.43
CA LYS A 102 10.35 -0.45 16.74
C LYS A 102 10.54 1.06 16.67
N ILE A 103 10.18 1.66 15.53
CA ILE A 103 10.31 3.11 15.33
C ILE A 103 8.94 3.75 15.18
N ASN A 104 8.81 4.96 15.73
CA ASN A 104 7.62 5.80 15.57
C ASN A 104 7.84 6.85 14.46
N PRO A 105 6.78 7.26 13.74
CA PRO A 105 6.90 8.27 12.71
C PRO A 105 7.44 9.61 13.26
N HIS A 106 6.94 10.06 14.42
CA HIS A 106 7.44 11.25 15.11
C HIS A 106 8.96 11.23 15.34
N ALA A 107 9.51 10.12 15.84
CA ALA A 107 10.95 9.97 16.03
C ALA A 107 11.72 10.05 14.70
N CYS A 108 11.16 9.50 13.62
CA CYS A 108 11.79 9.58 12.30
C CYS A 108 11.86 11.01 11.76
N ARG A 109 10.85 11.85 12.06
CA ARG A 109 10.85 13.28 11.70
C ARG A 109 11.95 14.04 12.44
N LEU A 110 12.11 13.79 13.74
CA LEU A 110 13.08 14.51 14.59
C LEU A 110 14.54 14.09 14.36
N SER A 111 14.77 12.83 13.99
CA SER A 111 16.13 12.26 13.87
C SER A 111 16.61 12.12 12.43
N ASP A 112 15.97 12.79 11.47
CA ASP A 112 16.28 12.71 10.04
C ASP A 112 16.35 11.27 9.49
N MET A 113 15.51 10.38 10.03
CA MET A 113 15.47 8.98 9.65
C MET A 113 14.39 8.71 8.60
N THR A 114 14.50 7.55 7.95
CA THR A 114 13.47 7.05 7.04
C THR A 114 12.57 6.07 7.78
N TYR A 115 11.25 6.33 7.78
CA TYR A 115 10.26 5.44 8.36
C TYR A 115 10.03 4.24 7.44
N ALA A 116 10.66 3.11 7.75
CA ALA A 116 10.68 1.93 6.90
C ALA A 116 10.57 0.63 7.70
N ALA A 117 10.11 -0.43 7.07
CA ALA A 117 10.03 -1.79 7.62
C ALA A 117 10.91 -2.78 6.83
N PRO A 118 11.39 -3.87 7.45
CA PRO A 118 12.17 -4.88 6.75
C PRO A 118 11.29 -5.68 5.76
N ILE A 119 11.85 -5.97 4.58
CA ILE A 119 11.28 -6.90 3.61
C ILE A 119 11.83 -8.29 3.95
N LEU A 120 10.93 -9.17 4.40
CA LEU A 120 11.25 -10.52 4.86
C LEU A 120 10.87 -11.52 3.79
N VAL A 121 11.81 -12.41 3.42
CA VAL A 121 11.56 -13.49 2.47
C VAL A 121 11.88 -14.85 3.06
N ASN A 122 11.09 -15.84 2.64
CA ASN A 122 11.39 -17.24 2.87
C ASN A 122 12.05 -17.78 1.62
N ILE A 123 13.24 -18.35 1.76
CA ILE A 123 14.03 -18.87 0.66
C ILE A 123 14.37 -20.34 0.87
N GLU A 124 14.60 -21.02 -0.25
CA GLU A 124 15.15 -22.35 -0.33
C GLU A 124 16.33 -22.30 -1.31
N TYR A 125 17.49 -22.76 -0.91
CA TYR A 125 18.67 -22.75 -1.77
C TYR A 125 19.53 -23.98 -1.52
N THR A 126 20.33 -24.33 -2.51
CA THR A 126 21.26 -25.46 -2.43
C THR A 126 22.60 -25.03 -1.86
N GLN A 127 23.11 -25.74 -0.86
CA GLN A 127 24.45 -25.53 -0.33
C GLN A 127 25.44 -26.49 -0.99
N GLY A 128 26.34 -25.97 -1.83
CA GLY A 128 27.40 -26.76 -2.44
C GLY A 128 28.50 -27.08 -1.41
N SER A 129 28.75 -28.36 -1.14
CA SER A 129 29.90 -28.78 -0.34
C SER A 129 31.17 -28.75 -1.20
N ARG A 130 32.08 -27.82 -0.92
CA ARG A 130 33.44 -27.86 -1.47
C ARG A 130 34.16 -29.11 -0.94
N GLY A 131 34.20 -30.18 -1.72
CA GLY A 131 35.25 -31.21 -1.59
C GLY A 131 34.82 -32.67 -1.43
N VAL A 132 33.54 -33.02 -1.32
CA VAL A 132 33.13 -34.44 -1.26
C VAL A 132 31.82 -34.62 -2.02
N LYS A 133 31.72 -35.73 -2.78
CA LYS A 133 30.54 -36.23 -3.51
C LYS A 133 29.35 -36.50 -2.58
N MET A 134 28.90 -35.52 -1.80
CA MET A 134 27.67 -35.57 -1.03
C MET A 134 26.58 -34.83 -1.81
N LYS A 135 25.38 -35.41 -1.82
CA LYS A 135 24.18 -34.85 -2.46
C LYS A 135 24.03 -33.37 -2.07
N ALA A 136 23.72 -32.51 -3.04
CA ALA A 136 23.41 -31.11 -2.77
C ALA A 136 22.25 -31.05 -1.75
N GLU A 137 22.54 -30.53 -0.55
CA GLU A 137 21.52 -30.38 0.48
C GLU A 137 20.72 -29.11 0.21
N THR A 138 19.41 -29.24 0.27
CA THR A 138 18.48 -28.12 0.13
C THR A 138 18.25 -27.50 1.50
N VAL A 139 18.68 -26.25 1.66
CA VAL A 139 18.57 -25.49 2.90
C VAL A 139 17.38 -24.54 2.81
N HIS A 140 16.58 -24.50 3.87
CA HIS A 140 15.49 -23.55 4.02
C HIS A 140 15.86 -22.46 5.01
N LYS A 141 15.64 -21.20 4.64
CA LYS A 141 15.75 -20.05 5.55
C LYS A 141 14.46 -19.24 5.51
N ASN A 142 13.88 -19.04 6.68
CA ASN A 142 12.72 -18.17 6.84
C ASN A 142 13.17 -16.80 7.31
N ASP A 143 12.36 -15.79 7.01
CA ASP A 143 12.46 -14.43 7.57
C ASP A 143 13.79 -13.73 7.27
N LEU A 144 14.38 -14.02 6.11
CA LEU A 144 15.59 -13.34 5.67
C LEU A 144 15.25 -11.90 5.26
N VAL A 145 15.95 -10.93 5.86
CA VAL A 145 15.83 -9.52 5.47
C VAL A 145 16.63 -9.29 4.19
N ILE A 146 15.94 -8.89 3.11
CA ILE A 146 16.59 -8.57 1.81
C ILE A 146 16.64 -7.08 1.51
N GLY A 147 15.98 -6.26 2.33
CA GLY A 147 15.91 -4.83 2.12
C GLY A 147 14.91 -4.17 3.06
N ARG A 148 14.64 -2.89 2.83
CA ARG A 148 13.72 -2.10 3.64
C ARG A 148 12.74 -1.35 2.74
N MET A 149 11.47 -1.37 3.11
CA MET A 149 10.38 -0.70 2.41
C MET A 149 9.95 0.53 3.21
N PRO A 150 10.02 1.76 2.66
CA PRO A 150 9.38 2.92 3.26
C PRO A 150 7.88 2.66 3.47
N ILE A 151 7.39 2.94 4.68
CA ILE A 151 6.00 2.67 5.04
C ILE A 151 5.19 3.95 4.96
N MET A 152 4.07 3.88 4.24
CA MET A 152 3.13 4.99 4.15
C MET A 152 2.41 5.18 5.48
N LEU A 153 2.34 6.41 5.98
CA LEU A 153 1.68 6.71 7.25
C LEU A 153 0.18 6.37 7.17
N ARG A 154 -0.33 5.76 8.24
CA ARG A 154 -1.71 5.21 8.35
C ARG A 154 -2.06 4.08 7.39
N SER A 155 -1.09 3.50 6.66
CA SER A 155 -1.29 2.24 5.94
C SER A 155 -1.37 1.03 6.88
N CYS A 156 -1.80 -0.14 6.39
CA CYS A 156 -1.96 -1.35 7.21
C CYS A 156 -0.67 -1.85 7.90
N CYS A 157 0.50 -1.43 7.40
CA CYS A 157 1.81 -1.77 7.99
C CYS A 157 2.34 -0.67 8.93
N CYS A 158 1.63 0.45 9.07
CA CYS A 158 2.05 1.56 9.93
C CYS A 158 1.59 1.32 11.38
N VAL A 159 2.41 1.72 12.35
CA VAL A 159 2.08 1.64 13.79
C VAL A 159 0.83 2.46 14.16
N LEU A 160 0.47 3.46 13.35
CA LEU A 160 -0.69 4.34 13.57
C LEU A 160 -2.01 3.72 13.08
N TYR A 161 -1.95 2.60 12.37
CA TYR A 161 -3.13 1.99 11.79
C TYR A 161 -4.09 1.47 12.86
N GLY A 162 -5.36 1.84 12.75
CA GLY A 162 -6.42 1.38 13.66
C GLY A 162 -6.36 1.94 15.08
N LYS A 163 -5.48 2.91 15.37
CA LYS A 163 -5.35 3.53 16.68
C LYS A 163 -6.43 4.57 16.96
N ASP A 164 -6.86 4.65 18.21
CA ASP A 164 -7.78 5.69 18.67
C ASP A 164 -7.08 7.05 18.87
N GLU A 165 -7.86 8.11 19.08
CA GLU A 165 -7.31 9.46 19.25
C GLU A 165 -6.39 9.59 20.46
N ALA A 166 -6.67 8.85 21.55
CA ALA A 166 -5.89 8.87 22.77
C ALA A 166 -4.55 8.11 22.62
N GLU A 167 -4.53 7.01 21.87
CA GLU A 167 -3.34 6.28 21.47
C GLU A 167 -2.46 7.10 20.54
N LEU A 168 -3.05 7.79 19.56
CA LEU A 168 -2.32 8.68 18.66
C LEU A 168 -1.66 9.83 19.43
N ALA A 169 -2.39 10.44 20.37
CA ALA A 169 -1.85 11.48 21.24
C ALA A 169 -0.67 10.97 22.09
N ARG A 170 -0.76 9.74 22.63
CA ARG A 170 0.34 9.09 23.37
C ARG A 170 1.58 8.84 22.50
N LEU A 171 1.40 8.66 21.19
CA LEU A 171 2.49 8.49 20.23
C LEU A 171 3.03 9.83 19.69
N GLY A 172 2.47 10.97 20.12
CA GLY A 172 2.85 12.30 19.64
C GLY A 172 2.36 12.60 18.22
N GLU A 173 1.32 11.91 17.75
CA GLU A 173 0.75 12.08 16.42
C GLU A 173 -0.62 12.75 16.48
N CYS A 174 -0.94 13.54 15.46
CA CYS A 174 -2.20 14.26 15.37
C CYS A 174 -3.35 13.33 14.89
N PRO A 175 -4.49 13.24 15.59
CA PRO A 175 -5.66 12.49 15.14
C PRO A 175 -6.24 12.99 13.81
N LEU A 176 -6.08 14.29 13.54
CA LEU A 176 -6.59 14.95 12.34
C LEU A 176 -5.67 14.83 11.12
N ASP A 177 -4.43 14.33 11.28
CA ASP A 177 -3.51 14.08 10.17
C ASP A 177 -4.15 13.09 9.17
N PRO A 178 -4.30 13.40 7.88
CA PRO A 178 -4.84 12.44 6.93
C PRO A 178 -3.98 11.18 6.73
N GLY A 179 -2.65 11.27 6.88
CA GLY A 179 -1.72 10.23 6.44
C GLY A 179 -1.58 10.15 4.91
N GLY A 180 -1.12 9.01 4.39
CA GLY A 180 -0.97 8.79 2.94
C GLY A 180 0.34 9.30 2.32
N TYR A 181 1.33 9.64 3.14
CA TYR A 181 2.65 10.10 2.73
C TYR A 181 3.76 9.28 3.40
N PHE A 182 5.00 9.49 2.99
CA PHE A 182 6.19 8.82 3.49
C PHE A 182 7.08 9.78 4.26
N ILE A 183 7.81 9.29 5.26
CA ILE A 183 8.89 10.04 5.91
C ILE A 183 10.22 9.49 5.41
N ILE A 184 10.94 10.28 4.62
CA ILE A 184 12.23 9.93 4.04
C ILE A 184 13.27 10.95 4.52
N LYS A 185 14.25 10.47 5.29
CA LYS A 185 15.29 11.31 5.90
C LYS A 185 14.72 12.54 6.63
N GLY A 186 13.79 12.31 7.56
CA GLY A 186 13.10 13.36 8.32
C GLY A 186 12.05 14.15 7.55
N THR A 187 12.05 14.08 6.21
CA THR A 187 11.16 14.89 5.38
C THR A 187 9.93 14.11 4.92
N GLU A 188 8.77 14.77 4.97
CA GLU A 188 7.52 14.22 4.46
C GLU A 188 7.47 14.31 2.92
N LYS A 189 7.12 13.20 2.28
CA LYS A 189 7.10 13.05 0.81
C LYS A 189 5.79 12.39 0.37
N VAL A 190 5.10 13.04 -0.57
CA VAL A 190 3.87 12.54 -1.18
C VAL A 190 4.17 12.10 -2.61
N MET A 191 3.67 10.92 -3.00
CA MET A 191 3.71 10.47 -4.39
C MET A 191 2.55 11.12 -5.15
N LEU A 192 2.85 11.94 -6.15
CA LEU A 192 1.82 12.57 -6.98
C LEU A 192 1.16 11.53 -7.89
N ILE A 193 -0.17 11.57 -7.97
CA ILE A 193 -0.93 10.74 -8.90
C ILE A 193 -0.59 11.20 -10.33
N GLN A 194 -0.21 10.25 -11.18
CA GLN A 194 0.08 10.49 -12.58
C GLN A 194 -1.07 9.95 -13.43
N GLU A 195 -1.65 10.79 -14.27
CA GLU A 195 -2.64 10.37 -15.25
C GLU A 195 -1.91 9.72 -16.43
N GLN A 196 -2.38 8.54 -16.85
CA GLN A 196 -1.88 7.85 -18.02
C GLN A 196 -3.05 7.44 -18.90
N LEU A 197 -2.83 7.44 -20.21
CA LEU A 197 -3.78 6.90 -21.17
C LEU A 197 -4.05 5.43 -20.86
N SER A 198 -5.31 5.03 -21.06
CA SER A 198 -5.73 3.64 -20.86
C SER A 198 -4.95 2.71 -21.78
N LYS A 199 -4.28 1.71 -21.19
CA LYS A 199 -3.60 0.66 -21.95
C LYS A 199 -4.64 -0.29 -22.56
N ASN A 200 -4.25 -0.99 -23.63
CA ASN A 200 -5.09 -1.98 -24.31
C ASN A 200 -6.41 -1.41 -24.86
N ARG A 201 -6.41 -0.14 -25.27
CA ARG A 201 -7.54 0.53 -25.91
C ARG A 201 -7.10 1.11 -27.25
N ILE A 202 -7.79 0.76 -28.33
CA ILE A 202 -7.59 1.41 -29.64
C ILE A 202 -8.13 2.84 -29.53
N ILE A 203 -7.27 3.81 -29.77
CA ILE A 203 -7.63 5.23 -29.84
C ILE A 203 -7.65 5.59 -31.32
N ILE A 204 -8.81 5.99 -31.82
CA ILE A 204 -8.98 6.52 -33.18
C ILE A 204 -9.11 8.03 -33.02
N ASP A 205 -8.17 8.78 -33.58
CA ASP A 205 -8.18 10.24 -33.60
C ASP A 205 -8.00 10.73 -35.04
N ALA A 206 -8.58 11.89 -35.35
CA ALA A 206 -8.48 12.49 -36.67
C ALA A 206 -7.26 13.42 -36.73
N ASP A 207 -6.31 13.14 -37.63
CA ASP A 207 -5.20 14.06 -37.86
C ASP A 207 -5.70 15.36 -38.52
N LYS A 208 -4.94 16.45 -38.38
CA LYS A 208 -5.24 17.78 -38.96
C LYS A 208 -5.45 17.76 -40.48
N LYS A 209 -5.04 16.68 -41.15
CA LYS A 209 -5.18 16.50 -42.60
C LYS A 209 -6.49 15.83 -43.01
N GLY A 210 -7.30 15.36 -42.07
CA GLY A 210 -8.65 14.84 -42.33
C GLY A 210 -8.72 13.70 -43.36
N LYS A 211 -7.61 13.00 -43.60
CA LYS A 211 -7.50 11.84 -44.49
C LYS A 211 -6.96 10.66 -43.71
#